data_AF-A0A7K9Z1Y9-F1
#
_entry.id   AF-A0A7K9Z1Y9-F1
#
_cell.length_a   1.000
_cell.length_b   1.000
_cell.length_c   1.000
_cell.angle_alpha   90.00
_cell.angle_beta   90.00
_cell.angle_gamma   90.00
#
_symmetry.space_group_name_H-M   'P 1'
#
loop_
_entity.id
_entity.type
_entity.pdbx_description
1 polymer ?
#
loop_
_entity_poly.entity_id
_entity_poly.type
_entity_poly.pdbx_seq_one_letter_code
_entity_poly.pdbx_strand_id
1 'polypeptide(L)'
;MAPKRRAPPAPQPVDVGKKAKGGQEEGEDAWSSALTALKAAPKEKPPATIDGQCPLSVGTDAQVYEDYDCILNQTNIRANNNKFYIIQLIKHDGAYSTWTRWGRVGEVGQSKLQSFTSLEDAKKDFEKKFREKTKNSWAARENFVAQPGKYTLIEVQPDSGQEAEVALRVDGVGDEKVPKRRVLPCALDEATQKLVALIFSSDMFRHAMQTMNIDVKKMPLGKLSKQQIARGFEALEELEAALGEQPCRMSHLEELSSRFYTIVPHNFGRARPPPINSPELLRAKKDMLLVLADIEVAQSLQAQKVEEEEEVAHPLDQDYGLLCCQLTLLEPTSREYQLILNYVAQTGGQVHILNIWMVAREGEDELFQAHDHLEHRRLLWHGTNVAVVAAILRNGLRIMPHSGGRVGKGIYFASENSKSACYVHCTSQRVGLMFLTEVALGKPYRITHDEPTLQQPPDGYDSVLACGRTEPGECGVWAASCGPSGLTLAGSSHPDPAQDEEVLLDGKKVLVCQGKPIPMPAYKDSSFFQSEYLIYQESQCRIRYLVQLRF
;
A
#
# COMPACT_ATOMS: atom_id res chain seq x y z
N MET A 1 10.35 51.58 61.61
CA MET A 1 11.21 50.39 61.39
C MET A 1 10.56 49.20 62.06
N ALA A 2 10.45 48.08 61.33
CA ALA A 2 9.80 46.80 61.70
C ALA A 2 8.29 46.89 62.05
N PRO A 3 7.37 46.31 61.25
CA PRO A 3 6.03 46.02 61.71
C PRO A 3 5.98 44.64 62.40
N LYS A 4 5.32 44.63 63.55
CA LYS A 4 5.16 43.53 64.50
C LYS A 4 4.24 42.41 63.96
N ARG A 5 4.58 41.19 64.37
CA ARG A 5 3.90 39.89 64.14
C ARG A 5 2.40 39.86 64.50
N ARG A 6 1.64 39.07 63.72
CA ARG A 6 0.55 38.20 64.22
C ARG A 6 0.56 36.86 63.46
N ALA A 7 0.18 35.81 64.19
CA ALA A 7 0.32 34.37 63.93
C ALA A 7 -0.63 33.82 62.83
N PRO A 8 -0.37 32.62 62.27
CA PRO A 8 -1.08 32.09 61.10
C PRO A 8 -2.38 31.37 61.49
N PRO A 9 -3.43 31.40 60.65
CA PRO A 9 -4.59 30.53 60.81
C PRO A 9 -4.40 29.18 60.09
N ALA A 10 -4.99 28.16 60.71
CA ALA A 10 -4.96 26.73 60.39
C ALA A 10 -5.68 26.36 59.07
N PRO A 11 -5.42 25.17 58.49
CA PRO A 11 -5.91 24.81 57.17
C PRO A 11 -7.37 24.37 57.20
N GLN A 12 -8.11 24.73 56.15
CA GLN A 12 -9.48 24.29 55.87
C GLN A 12 -9.54 23.42 54.60
N PRO A 13 -10.58 22.60 54.46
CA PRO A 13 -10.46 21.20 54.05
C PRO A 13 -10.52 20.97 52.54
N VAL A 14 -9.92 19.84 52.17
CA VAL A 14 -10.00 19.15 50.88
C VAL A 14 -11.45 18.91 50.46
N ASP A 15 -11.82 19.43 49.29
CA ASP A 15 -13.02 19.03 48.58
C ASP A 15 -12.67 18.00 47.49
N VAL A 16 -13.43 16.92 47.47
CA VAL A 16 -13.16 15.69 46.73
C VAL A 16 -13.67 15.85 45.30
N GLY A 17 -12.78 16.27 44.40
CA GLY A 17 -12.97 16.23 42.95
C GLY A 17 -12.81 14.81 42.40
N LYS A 18 -13.91 14.27 41.88
CA LYS A 18 -14.08 12.93 41.28
C LYS A 18 -12.90 12.48 40.39
N LYS A 19 -12.44 11.25 40.66
CA LYS A 19 -11.70 10.38 39.72
C LYS A 19 -12.35 10.41 38.34
N ALA A 20 -11.69 11.04 37.37
CA ALA A 20 -11.90 10.72 35.97
C ALA A 20 -11.25 9.34 35.73
N LYS A 21 -12.11 8.35 35.50
CA LYS A 21 -11.76 7.04 34.96
C LYS A 21 -10.97 7.28 33.68
N GLY A 22 -9.74 6.77 33.61
CA GLY A 22 -9.01 6.68 32.36
C GLY A 22 -9.85 5.92 31.35
N GLY A 23 -10.33 6.62 30.33
CA GLY A 23 -10.73 5.99 29.09
C GLY A 23 -9.45 5.57 28.39
N GLN A 24 -9.30 4.27 28.17
CA GLN A 24 -8.53 3.80 27.04
C GLN A 24 -9.17 4.43 25.81
N GLU A 25 -8.53 5.44 25.24
CA GLU A 25 -8.70 5.70 23.81
C GLU A 25 -8.05 4.50 23.12
N GLU A 26 -8.86 3.50 22.82
CA GLU A 26 -8.55 2.54 21.77
C GLU A 26 -8.38 3.37 20.50
N GLY A 27 -7.13 3.66 20.15
CA GLY A 27 -6.81 4.32 18.89
C GLY A 27 -7.42 3.49 17.76
N GLU A 28 -8.28 4.12 16.96
CA GLU A 28 -8.86 3.52 15.77
C GLU A 28 -7.74 3.15 14.77
N ASP A 29 -7.12 1.98 14.93
CA ASP A 29 -7.49 0.95 13.98
C ASP A 29 -7.27 1.20 12.49
N ALA A 30 -6.11 1.58 11.92
CA ALA A 30 -5.93 1.77 10.45
C ALA A 30 -6.54 0.70 9.47
N TRP A 31 -6.95 -0.50 9.92
CA TRP A 31 -7.72 -1.51 9.19
C TRP A 31 -9.17 -1.24 9.41
N SER A 32 -9.66 -1.06 10.64
CA SER A 32 -10.99 -0.51 10.86
C SER A 32 -11.16 0.87 10.24
N SER A 33 -10.15 1.71 10.15
CA SER A 33 -10.16 3.05 9.57
C SER A 33 -9.97 3.00 8.06
N ALA A 34 -9.12 2.12 7.50
CA ALA A 34 -9.16 1.81 6.06
C ALA A 34 -10.50 1.19 5.70
N LEU A 35 -10.94 0.11 6.35
CA LEU A 35 -12.24 -0.53 6.22
C LEU A 35 -13.39 0.48 6.40
N THR A 36 -13.32 1.40 7.36
CA THR A 36 -14.33 2.45 7.61
C THR A 36 -14.29 3.50 6.51
N ALA A 37 -13.11 3.98 6.10
CA ALA A 37 -12.95 4.90 4.99
C ALA A 37 -13.41 4.28 3.66
N LEU A 38 -13.13 2.99 3.45
CA LEU A 38 -13.56 2.20 2.31
C LEU A 38 -15.09 1.97 2.36
N LYS A 39 -15.67 1.73 3.53
CA LYS A 39 -17.12 1.59 3.76
C LYS A 39 -17.89 2.91 3.65
N ALA A 40 -17.26 4.03 4.01
CA ALA A 40 -17.85 5.37 3.98
C ALA A 40 -17.78 6.02 2.59
N ALA A 41 -17.09 5.39 1.63
CA ALA A 41 -16.92 5.93 0.29
C ALA A 41 -18.26 6.02 -0.48
N PRO A 42 -18.52 7.13 -1.21
CA PRO A 42 -19.71 7.28 -2.04
C PRO A 42 -19.79 6.19 -3.11
N LYS A 43 -21.01 5.71 -3.38
CA LYS A 43 -21.31 4.76 -4.47
C LYS A 43 -21.58 5.53 -5.77
N GLU A 44 -20.58 6.15 -6.36
CA GLU A 44 -20.75 6.80 -7.67
C GLU A 44 -20.53 5.79 -8.81
N LYS A 45 -21.45 5.79 -9.80
CA LYS A 45 -21.45 4.82 -10.91
C LYS A 45 -21.62 5.52 -12.28
N PRO A 46 -20.52 6.00 -12.89
CA PRO A 46 -20.42 6.31 -14.31
C PRO A 46 -20.85 5.14 -15.23
N PRO A 47 -21.13 5.42 -16.52
CA PRO A 47 -21.65 4.45 -17.46
C PRO A 47 -20.66 3.30 -17.67
N ALA A 48 -21.13 2.05 -17.57
CA ALA A 48 -20.28 0.90 -17.79
C ALA A 48 -19.83 0.79 -19.26
N THR A 49 -18.57 0.43 -19.46
CA THR A 49 -18.04 0.10 -20.79
C THR A 49 -18.51 -1.28 -21.25
N ILE A 50 -18.83 -1.41 -22.55
CA ILE A 50 -19.19 -2.70 -23.13
C ILE A 50 -17.98 -3.64 -23.02
N ASP A 51 -18.21 -4.88 -22.60
CA ASP A 51 -17.19 -5.91 -22.56
C ASP A 51 -16.52 -6.06 -23.93
N GLY A 52 -15.20 -5.87 -24.02
CA GLY A 52 -14.47 -5.83 -25.30
C GLY A 52 -14.44 -7.15 -26.09
N GLN A 53 -15.08 -8.21 -25.59
CA GLN A 53 -15.32 -9.45 -26.34
C GLN A 53 -16.73 -9.50 -26.96
N CYS A 54 -17.56 -8.51 -26.67
CA CYS A 54 -18.86 -8.34 -27.30
C CYS A 54 -18.67 -7.80 -28.72
N PRO A 55 -19.28 -8.41 -29.75
CA PRO A 55 -19.21 -7.89 -31.12
C PRO A 55 -19.72 -6.45 -31.27
N LEU A 56 -20.59 -5.99 -30.36
CA LEU A 56 -21.12 -4.63 -30.36
C LEU A 56 -20.16 -3.60 -29.73
N SER A 57 -19.03 -4.02 -29.16
CA SER A 57 -18.06 -3.11 -28.53
C SER A 57 -17.31 -2.19 -29.49
N VAL A 58 -17.34 -2.48 -30.80
CA VAL A 58 -16.63 -1.72 -31.85
C VAL A 58 -17.58 -0.74 -32.58
N GLY A 59 -18.90 -0.84 -32.36
CA GLY A 59 -19.88 0.04 -33.00
C GLY A 59 -20.00 1.38 -32.30
N THR A 60 -20.17 2.47 -33.06
CA THR A 60 -20.23 3.84 -32.53
C THR A 60 -21.52 4.18 -31.77
N ASP A 61 -22.60 3.40 -31.95
CA ASP A 61 -23.93 3.68 -31.36
C ASP A 61 -24.37 2.66 -30.29
N ALA A 62 -23.47 1.78 -29.85
CA ALA A 62 -23.75 0.79 -28.81
C ALA A 62 -23.28 1.27 -27.43
N GLN A 63 -24.16 1.21 -26.44
CA GLN A 63 -23.82 1.54 -25.05
C GLN A 63 -24.48 0.59 -24.06
N VAL A 64 -23.86 0.39 -22.89
CA VAL A 64 -24.52 -0.28 -21.78
C VAL A 64 -25.72 0.54 -21.34
N TYR A 65 -26.85 -0.12 -21.14
CA TYR A 65 -28.10 0.51 -20.75
C TYR A 65 -28.14 0.73 -19.23
N GLU A 66 -28.15 2.00 -18.82
CA GLU A 66 -28.23 2.41 -17.41
C GLU A 66 -27.22 1.65 -16.53
N ASP A 67 -27.68 1.01 -15.47
CA ASP A 67 -26.86 0.30 -14.49
C ASP A 67 -26.80 -1.21 -14.71
N TYR A 68 -27.45 -1.73 -15.78
CA TYR A 68 -27.59 -3.15 -16.12
C TYR A 68 -26.27 -3.76 -16.62
N ASP A 69 -25.28 -3.76 -15.73
CA ASP A 69 -23.95 -4.34 -15.86
C ASP A 69 -23.56 -5.00 -14.53
N CYS A 70 -23.13 -6.26 -14.60
CA CYS A 70 -22.57 -6.93 -13.44
C CYS A 70 -21.50 -7.96 -13.81
N ILE A 71 -20.49 -8.03 -12.94
CA ILE A 71 -19.47 -9.08 -12.93
C ILE A 71 -19.71 -9.93 -11.69
N LEU A 72 -19.83 -11.23 -11.90
CA LEU A 72 -20.05 -12.20 -10.85
C LEU A 72 -18.86 -13.15 -10.77
N ASN A 73 -18.51 -13.58 -9.56
CA ASN A 73 -17.43 -14.54 -9.33
C ASN A 73 -17.87 -15.68 -8.40
N GLN A 74 -17.26 -16.85 -8.57
CA GLN A 74 -17.47 -18.01 -7.72
C GLN A 74 -16.21 -18.87 -7.66
N THR A 75 -15.71 -19.09 -6.46
CA THR A 75 -14.65 -20.06 -6.19
C THR A 75 -15.14 -21.15 -5.25
N ASN A 76 -14.80 -22.40 -5.57
CA ASN A 76 -14.94 -23.55 -4.69
C ASN A 76 -13.70 -24.43 -4.86
N ILE A 77 -12.85 -24.41 -3.84
CA ILE A 77 -11.56 -25.10 -3.85
C ILE A 77 -11.71 -26.62 -4.01
N ARG A 78 -12.69 -27.24 -3.34
CA ARG A 78 -12.91 -28.70 -3.40
C ARG A 78 -13.28 -29.18 -4.80
N ALA A 79 -14.15 -28.45 -5.47
CA ALA A 79 -14.59 -28.79 -6.81
C ALA A 79 -13.67 -28.22 -7.92
N ASN A 80 -12.54 -27.59 -7.55
CA ASN A 80 -11.66 -26.85 -8.47
C ASN A 80 -12.44 -25.89 -9.38
N ASN A 81 -13.48 -25.26 -8.83
CA ASN A 81 -14.23 -24.23 -9.53
C ASN A 81 -13.62 -22.88 -9.20
N ASN A 82 -13.29 -22.11 -10.23
CA ASN A 82 -12.89 -20.72 -10.11
C ASN A 82 -13.43 -20.00 -11.35
N LYS A 83 -14.63 -19.45 -11.26
CA LYS A 83 -15.48 -19.10 -12.41
C LYS A 83 -15.97 -17.68 -12.32
N PHE A 84 -15.97 -16.99 -13.46
CA PHE A 84 -16.61 -15.69 -13.61
C PHE A 84 -17.89 -15.79 -14.45
N TYR A 85 -18.78 -14.82 -14.30
CA TYR A 85 -19.95 -14.62 -15.16
C TYR A 85 -20.21 -13.11 -15.31
N ILE A 86 -20.19 -12.60 -16.54
CA ILE A 86 -20.50 -11.21 -16.88
C ILE A 86 -21.89 -11.18 -17.51
N ILE A 87 -22.69 -10.17 -17.15
CA ILE A 87 -24.00 -9.88 -17.74
C ILE A 87 -24.06 -8.39 -18.03
N GLN A 88 -24.40 -8.04 -19.27
CA GLN A 88 -24.61 -6.65 -19.71
C GLN A 88 -25.89 -6.54 -20.54
N LEU A 89 -26.65 -5.47 -20.34
CA LEU A 89 -27.72 -5.07 -21.24
C LEU A 89 -27.20 -3.92 -22.11
N ILE A 90 -27.25 -4.10 -23.44
CA ILE A 90 -26.66 -3.19 -24.41
C ILE A 90 -27.78 -2.62 -25.28
N LYS A 91 -27.85 -1.29 -25.37
CA LYS A 91 -28.72 -0.56 -26.31
C LYS A 91 -27.92 -0.22 -27.56
N HIS A 92 -28.48 -0.49 -28.74
CA HIS A 92 -27.86 -0.24 -30.05
C HIS A 92 -28.95 -0.14 -31.13
N ASP A 93 -28.84 0.78 -32.08
CA ASP A 93 -29.69 0.87 -33.29
C ASP A 93 -31.19 0.60 -33.09
N GLY A 94 -31.80 1.21 -32.06
CA GLY A 94 -33.22 1.03 -31.74
C GLY A 94 -33.62 -0.35 -31.20
N ALA A 95 -32.64 -1.22 -30.93
CA ALA A 95 -32.79 -2.55 -30.36
C ALA A 95 -32.01 -2.70 -29.05
N TYR A 96 -32.25 -3.82 -28.36
CA TYR A 96 -31.60 -4.16 -27.09
C TYR A 96 -31.01 -5.56 -27.19
N SER A 97 -29.83 -5.77 -26.62
CA SER A 97 -29.19 -7.09 -26.56
C SER A 97 -28.70 -7.39 -25.15
N THR A 98 -28.92 -8.61 -24.67
CA THR A 98 -28.23 -9.09 -23.46
C THR A 98 -26.96 -9.82 -23.86
N TRP A 99 -25.84 -9.37 -23.31
CA TRP A 99 -24.54 -10.00 -23.44
C TRP A 99 -24.26 -10.81 -22.17
N THR A 100 -23.83 -12.06 -22.35
CA THR A 100 -23.33 -12.90 -21.27
C THR A 100 -22.01 -13.52 -21.64
N ARG A 101 -21.04 -13.50 -20.72
CA ARG A 101 -19.75 -14.16 -20.89
C ARG A 101 -19.33 -14.87 -19.63
N TRP A 102 -18.92 -16.13 -19.72
CA TRP A 102 -18.59 -16.95 -18.55
C TRP A 102 -17.47 -17.92 -18.83
N GLY A 103 -16.73 -18.28 -17.80
CA GLY A 103 -15.61 -19.18 -17.96
C GLY A 103 -14.80 -19.30 -16.69
N ARG A 104 -13.61 -19.89 -16.83
CA ARG A 104 -12.63 -19.95 -15.75
C ARG A 104 -11.95 -18.59 -15.60
N VAL A 105 -11.74 -18.13 -14.38
CA VAL A 105 -11.00 -16.89 -14.08
C VAL A 105 -9.59 -16.98 -14.71
N GLY A 106 -9.15 -15.90 -15.36
CA GLY A 106 -7.93 -15.86 -16.18
C GLY A 106 -8.13 -16.19 -17.66
N GLU A 107 -9.24 -16.81 -18.06
CA GLU A 107 -9.52 -17.21 -19.45
C GLU A 107 -10.59 -16.34 -20.11
N VAL A 108 -10.67 -16.39 -21.45
CA VAL A 108 -11.66 -15.62 -22.23
C VAL A 108 -13.09 -16.10 -21.94
N GLY A 109 -13.27 -17.42 -21.82
CA GLY A 109 -14.56 -18.07 -21.60
C GLY A 109 -15.42 -18.23 -22.84
N GLN A 110 -16.66 -18.69 -22.64
CA GLN A 110 -17.72 -18.74 -23.64
C GLN A 110 -18.60 -17.49 -23.51
N SER A 111 -19.27 -17.12 -24.59
CA SER A 111 -20.17 -15.98 -24.59
C SER A 111 -21.46 -16.26 -25.36
N LYS A 112 -22.47 -15.43 -25.11
CA LYS A 112 -23.74 -15.41 -25.82
C LYS A 112 -24.27 -13.98 -25.87
N LEU A 113 -24.54 -13.50 -27.08
CA LEU A 113 -25.30 -12.29 -27.35
C LEU A 113 -26.72 -12.69 -27.74
N GLN A 114 -27.73 -12.09 -27.12
CA GLN A 114 -29.13 -12.36 -27.41
C GLN A 114 -29.86 -11.04 -27.65
N SER A 115 -30.46 -10.90 -28.83
CA SER A 115 -31.13 -9.66 -29.26
C SER A 115 -32.62 -9.68 -28.95
N PHE A 116 -33.16 -8.50 -28.67
CA PHE A 116 -34.54 -8.23 -28.31
C PHE A 116 -35.00 -6.93 -28.98
N THR A 117 -36.26 -6.91 -29.40
CA THR A 117 -36.92 -5.70 -29.92
C THR A 117 -37.57 -4.87 -28.81
N SER A 118 -37.79 -5.47 -27.64
CA SER A 118 -38.42 -4.85 -26.47
C SER A 118 -37.40 -4.69 -25.33
N LEU A 119 -37.31 -3.47 -24.79
CA LEU A 119 -36.48 -3.18 -23.60
C LEU A 119 -36.91 -4.04 -22.41
N GLU A 120 -38.22 -4.19 -22.20
CA GLU A 120 -38.77 -4.95 -21.07
C GLU A 120 -38.38 -6.42 -21.13
N ASP A 121 -38.33 -7.01 -22.33
CA ASP A 121 -37.93 -8.41 -22.48
C ASP A 121 -36.42 -8.58 -22.28
N ALA A 122 -35.61 -7.61 -22.73
CA ALA A 122 -34.17 -7.59 -22.44
C ALA A 122 -33.88 -7.46 -20.94
N LYS A 123 -34.59 -6.56 -20.23
CA LYS A 123 -34.50 -6.41 -18.76
C LYS A 123 -34.88 -7.70 -18.05
N LYS A 124 -36.00 -8.33 -18.43
CA LYS A 124 -36.43 -9.62 -17.86
C LYS A 124 -35.40 -10.73 -18.07
N ASP A 125 -34.76 -10.81 -19.24
CA ASP A 125 -33.72 -11.80 -19.50
C ASP A 125 -32.47 -11.55 -18.65
N PHE A 126 -32.02 -10.30 -18.55
CA PHE A 126 -30.92 -9.91 -17.67
C PHE A 126 -31.22 -10.30 -16.21
N GLU A 127 -32.36 -9.88 -15.67
CA GLU A 127 -32.73 -10.09 -14.27
C GLU A 127 -32.95 -11.57 -13.96
N LYS A 128 -33.50 -12.33 -14.92
CA LYS A 128 -33.63 -13.79 -14.83
C LYS A 128 -32.25 -14.43 -14.71
N LYS A 129 -31.31 -14.10 -15.59
CA LYS A 129 -29.93 -14.63 -15.56
C LYS A 129 -29.25 -14.28 -14.24
N PHE A 130 -29.34 -13.02 -13.79
CA PHE A 130 -28.79 -12.58 -12.51
C PHE A 130 -29.35 -13.44 -11.37
N ARG A 131 -30.68 -13.54 -11.24
CA ARG A 131 -31.34 -14.30 -10.18
C ARG A 131 -31.03 -15.79 -10.22
N GLU A 132 -30.88 -16.40 -11.39
CA GLU A 132 -30.50 -17.81 -11.52
C GLU A 132 -29.09 -18.08 -10.98
N LYS A 133 -28.16 -17.15 -11.22
CA LYS A 133 -26.74 -17.27 -10.82
C LYS A 133 -26.48 -16.87 -9.38
N THR A 134 -27.22 -15.88 -8.85
CA THR A 134 -26.97 -15.30 -7.52
C THR A 134 -28.03 -15.63 -6.48
N LYS A 135 -29.23 -16.06 -6.91
CA LYS A 135 -30.44 -16.17 -6.06
C LYS A 135 -30.91 -14.85 -5.44
N ASN A 136 -30.38 -13.72 -5.90
CA ASN A 136 -30.78 -12.38 -5.47
C ASN A 136 -31.63 -11.70 -6.56
N SER A 137 -32.44 -10.71 -6.17
CA SER A 137 -33.15 -9.85 -7.12
C SER A 137 -32.24 -8.71 -7.58
N TRP A 138 -32.27 -8.35 -8.86
CA TRP A 138 -31.49 -7.23 -9.40
C TRP A 138 -31.89 -5.88 -8.76
N ALA A 139 -33.19 -5.69 -8.50
CA ALA A 139 -33.70 -4.48 -7.85
C ALA A 139 -33.21 -4.33 -6.40
N ALA A 140 -32.87 -5.43 -5.73
CA ALA A 140 -32.38 -5.45 -4.34
C ALA A 140 -30.86 -5.67 -4.26
N ARG A 141 -30.12 -5.43 -5.35
CA ARG A 141 -28.67 -5.70 -5.44
C ARG A 141 -27.83 -4.92 -4.44
N GLU A 142 -28.32 -3.79 -3.94
CA GLU A 142 -27.62 -3.03 -2.90
C GLU A 142 -27.57 -3.77 -1.55
N ASN A 143 -28.53 -4.67 -1.32
CA ASN A 143 -28.62 -5.56 -0.16
C ASN A 143 -28.24 -6.99 -0.54
N PHE A 144 -27.24 -7.15 -1.41
CA PHE A 144 -26.83 -8.46 -1.93
C PHE A 144 -26.40 -9.39 -0.79
N VAL A 145 -26.94 -10.61 -0.76
CA VAL A 145 -26.53 -11.66 0.18
C VAL A 145 -25.91 -12.82 -0.59
N ALA A 146 -24.65 -13.12 -0.31
CA ALA A 146 -23.96 -14.26 -0.90
C ALA A 146 -24.64 -15.57 -0.48
N GLN A 147 -24.93 -16.44 -1.44
CA GLN A 147 -25.62 -17.72 -1.21
C GLN A 147 -24.65 -18.89 -1.40
N PRO A 148 -24.70 -19.93 -0.54
CA PRO A 148 -23.85 -21.10 -0.67
C PRO A 148 -23.95 -21.73 -2.07
N GLY A 149 -22.79 -22.00 -2.69
CA GLY A 149 -22.73 -22.61 -4.03
C GLY A 149 -23.25 -21.74 -5.17
N LYS A 150 -23.46 -20.43 -4.94
CA LYS A 150 -23.85 -19.45 -5.98
C LYS A 150 -22.76 -18.42 -6.23
N TYR A 151 -22.94 -17.62 -7.29
CA TYR A 151 -22.02 -16.54 -7.60
C TYR A 151 -22.25 -15.34 -6.67
N THR A 152 -21.18 -14.62 -6.37
CA THR A 152 -21.18 -13.35 -5.65
C THR A 152 -20.98 -12.20 -6.62
N LEU A 153 -21.64 -11.07 -6.37
CA LEU A 153 -21.45 -9.83 -7.09
C LEU A 153 -20.09 -9.21 -6.75
N ILE A 154 -19.30 -8.91 -7.78
CA ILE A 154 -18.07 -8.13 -7.67
C ILE A 154 -18.44 -6.67 -7.93
N GLU A 155 -18.21 -5.83 -6.94
CA GLU A 155 -18.42 -4.41 -7.08
C GLU A 155 -17.24 -3.79 -7.79
N VAL A 156 -17.59 -2.95 -8.76
CA VAL A 156 -16.68 -2.43 -9.74
C VAL A 156 -16.91 -0.92 -9.77
N GLN A 157 -15.86 -0.17 -9.44
CA GLN A 157 -15.85 1.29 -9.53
C GLN A 157 -15.75 1.77 -10.99
N PRO A 158 -16.05 3.04 -11.25
CA PRO A 158 -16.01 3.57 -12.60
C PRO A 158 -14.61 3.73 -13.16
N ASP A 159 -14.46 3.31 -14.41
CA ASP A 159 -13.31 3.67 -15.23
C ASP A 159 -13.37 5.18 -15.50
N SER A 160 -12.41 5.95 -14.97
CA SER A 160 -12.29 7.39 -15.22
C SER A 160 -11.79 7.69 -16.65
N GLY A 161 -11.71 6.69 -17.53
CA GLY A 161 -11.64 6.89 -18.98
C GLY A 161 -10.41 7.66 -19.47
N GLN A 162 -9.38 7.86 -18.64
CA GLN A 162 -8.13 8.49 -19.05
C GLN A 162 -7.12 7.43 -19.53
N GLU A 163 -7.52 6.59 -20.48
CA GLU A 163 -6.60 6.14 -21.52
C GLU A 163 -6.65 7.16 -22.67
N ALA A 164 -6.34 8.42 -22.37
CA ALA A 164 -5.97 9.36 -23.40
C ALA A 164 -4.53 9.02 -23.81
N GLU A 165 -4.37 8.18 -24.83
CA GLU A 165 -3.16 8.23 -25.65
C GLU A 165 -3.00 9.68 -26.12
N VAL A 166 -2.15 10.46 -25.45
CA VAL A 166 -1.70 11.75 -25.95
C VAL A 166 -0.69 11.46 -27.05
N ALA A 167 -1.19 10.97 -28.19
CA ALA A 167 -0.48 11.07 -29.43
C ALA A 167 -0.40 12.56 -29.77
N LEU A 168 0.76 13.16 -29.47
CA LEU A 168 1.17 14.46 -30.01
C LEU A 168 1.08 14.39 -31.55
N ARG A 169 -0.07 14.76 -32.11
CA ARG A 169 -0.23 14.96 -33.54
C ARG A 169 0.18 16.39 -33.87
N VAL A 170 1.35 16.52 -34.47
CA VAL A 170 1.77 17.74 -35.18
C VAL A 170 0.85 17.92 -36.39
N ASP A 171 0.28 19.12 -36.46
CA ASP A 171 -0.53 19.78 -37.50
C ASP A 171 -0.99 19.00 -38.75
N GLY A 172 -2.32 18.95 -38.91
CA GLY A 172 -3.00 18.66 -40.17
C GLY A 172 -4.48 19.08 -40.08
N VAL A 173 -4.86 20.07 -40.88
CA VAL A 173 -6.12 20.84 -40.85
C VAL A 173 -7.37 19.97 -41.13
N GLY A 174 -8.41 20.15 -40.31
CA GLY A 174 -9.77 19.63 -40.55
C GLY A 174 -10.72 20.04 -39.42
N ASP A 175 -11.82 20.70 -39.79
CA ASP A 175 -12.70 21.54 -38.98
C ASP A 175 -13.70 20.73 -38.11
N GLU A 176 -13.63 20.84 -36.78
CA GLU A 176 -14.76 20.70 -35.85
C GLU A 176 -14.41 21.38 -34.51
N LYS A 177 -15.27 22.29 -34.05
CA LYS A 177 -15.05 23.16 -32.88
C LYS A 177 -15.22 22.41 -31.55
N VAL A 178 -14.16 21.73 -31.12
CA VAL A 178 -13.93 21.46 -29.69
C VAL A 178 -13.22 22.69 -29.11
N PRO A 179 -13.62 23.25 -27.95
CA PRO A 179 -12.84 24.30 -27.31
C PRO A 179 -11.45 23.71 -27.01
N LYS A 180 -10.42 24.19 -27.73
CA LYS A 180 -9.04 23.77 -27.50
C LYS A 180 -8.59 24.35 -26.16
N ARG A 181 -8.77 23.59 -25.08
CA ARG A 181 -8.13 23.86 -23.79
C ARG A 181 -6.63 24.06 -24.03
N ARG A 182 -6.09 25.15 -23.51
CA ARG A 182 -4.66 25.44 -23.64
C ARG A 182 -3.91 24.76 -22.50
N VAL A 183 -3.16 23.72 -22.82
CA VAL A 183 -2.32 23.01 -21.84
C VAL A 183 -0.99 23.75 -21.68
N LEU A 184 -0.63 24.09 -20.45
CA LEU A 184 0.65 24.73 -20.13
C LEU A 184 1.82 23.74 -20.26
N PRO A 185 3.05 24.21 -20.56
CA PRO A 185 4.24 23.37 -20.50
C PRO A 185 4.46 22.80 -19.09
N CYS A 186 4.98 21.58 -19.02
CA CYS A 186 5.30 20.93 -17.75
C CYS A 186 6.37 21.72 -16.97
N ALA A 187 6.10 22.00 -15.70
CA ALA A 187 7.03 22.73 -14.83
C ALA A 187 8.11 21.84 -14.21
N LEU A 188 7.92 20.52 -14.21
CA LEU A 188 8.83 19.54 -13.61
C LEU A 188 10.07 19.29 -14.48
N ASP A 189 11.20 18.98 -13.85
CA ASP A 189 12.39 18.49 -14.54
C ASP A 189 12.17 17.10 -15.16
N GLU A 190 13.00 16.72 -16.15
CA GLU A 190 12.81 15.47 -16.91
C GLU A 190 12.85 14.20 -16.04
N ALA A 191 13.68 14.18 -14.99
CA ALA A 191 13.76 13.02 -14.11
C ALA A 191 12.49 12.90 -13.27
N THR A 192 11.99 14.01 -12.73
CA THR A 192 10.74 14.06 -11.97
C THR A 192 9.53 13.75 -12.84
N GLN A 193 9.49 14.20 -14.10
CA GLN A 193 8.45 13.81 -15.05
C GLN A 193 8.40 12.29 -15.25
N LYS A 194 9.57 11.66 -15.45
CA LYS A 194 9.67 10.19 -15.58
C LYS A 194 9.26 9.46 -14.30
N LEU A 195 9.58 10.01 -13.13
CA LEU A 195 9.15 9.45 -11.85
C LEU A 195 7.64 9.51 -11.69
N VAL A 196 7.02 10.67 -11.92
CA VAL A 196 5.56 10.86 -11.79
C VAL A 196 4.83 9.95 -12.78
N ALA A 197 5.27 9.92 -14.04
CA ALA A 197 4.72 9.01 -15.04
C ALA A 197 4.85 7.53 -14.63
N LEU A 198 5.94 7.16 -13.96
CA LEU A 198 6.16 5.80 -13.48
C LEU A 198 5.23 5.42 -12.33
N ILE A 199 5.12 6.25 -11.28
CA ILE A 199 4.37 5.91 -10.07
C ILE A 199 2.85 6.00 -10.25
N PHE A 200 2.39 6.69 -11.30
CA PHE A 200 1.00 6.74 -11.73
C PHE A 200 0.71 5.89 -12.98
N SER A 201 1.64 5.01 -13.38
CA SER A 201 1.46 4.16 -14.56
C SER A 201 0.44 3.04 -14.33
N SER A 202 -0.63 3.05 -15.13
CA SER A 202 -1.61 1.97 -15.19
C SER A 202 -0.98 0.60 -15.50
N ASP A 203 0.00 0.55 -16.40
CA ASP A 203 0.70 -0.71 -16.73
C ASP A 203 1.50 -1.24 -15.53
N MET A 204 2.11 -0.34 -14.76
CA MET A 204 2.83 -0.70 -13.55
C MET A 204 1.88 -1.28 -12.50
N PHE A 205 0.73 -0.65 -12.24
CA PHE A 205 -0.28 -1.22 -11.34
C PHE A 205 -0.81 -2.56 -11.84
N ARG A 206 -1.03 -2.69 -13.16
CA ARG A 206 -1.50 -3.94 -13.77
C ARG A 206 -0.49 -5.06 -13.57
N HIS A 207 0.79 -4.77 -13.76
CA HIS A 207 1.87 -5.72 -13.54
C HIS A 207 1.97 -6.12 -12.06
N ALA A 208 1.91 -5.17 -11.13
CA ALA A 208 1.92 -5.45 -9.70
C ALA A 208 0.78 -6.40 -9.29
N MET A 209 -0.45 -6.13 -9.73
CA MET A 209 -1.60 -7.01 -9.50
C MET A 209 -1.39 -8.42 -10.09
N GLN A 210 -0.84 -8.52 -11.31
CA GLN A 210 -0.56 -9.81 -11.95
C GLN A 210 0.45 -10.65 -11.17
N THR A 211 1.51 -10.04 -10.62
CA THR A 211 2.50 -10.75 -9.78
C THR A 211 1.89 -11.32 -8.50
N MET A 212 0.76 -10.75 -8.05
CA MET A 212 -0.02 -11.22 -6.91
C MET A 212 -1.12 -12.22 -7.29
N ASN A 213 -1.10 -12.73 -8.53
CA ASN A 213 -2.07 -13.64 -9.12
C ASN A 213 -3.49 -13.08 -9.21
N ILE A 214 -3.64 -11.77 -9.33
CA ILE A 214 -4.95 -11.13 -9.46
C ILE A 214 -5.40 -11.12 -10.92
N ASP A 215 -6.68 -11.41 -11.18
CA ASP A 215 -7.24 -11.30 -12.52
C ASP A 215 -7.58 -9.84 -12.87
N VAL A 216 -6.58 -9.13 -13.39
CA VAL A 216 -6.70 -7.73 -13.85
C VAL A 216 -7.71 -7.51 -14.98
N LYS A 217 -8.19 -8.56 -15.67
CA LYS A 217 -9.25 -8.41 -16.67
C LYS A 217 -10.64 -8.35 -16.02
N LYS A 218 -10.77 -8.94 -14.84
CA LYS A 218 -12.03 -9.03 -14.08
C LYS A 218 -12.09 -8.03 -12.95
N MET A 219 -10.94 -7.60 -12.45
CA MET A 219 -10.76 -6.40 -11.66
C MET A 219 -9.85 -5.45 -12.44
N PRO A 220 -10.36 -4.81 -13.51
CA PRO A 220 -9.60 -3.76 -14.17
C PRO A 220 -9.31 -2.62 -13.19
N LEU A 221 -8.22 -1.92 -13.47
CA LEU A 221 -7.64 -0.93 -12.59
C LEU A 221 -8.62 0.17 -12.18
N GLY A 222 -9.29 0.83 -13.13
CA GLY A 222 -10.33 1.81 -12.82
C GLY A 222 -11.60 1.23 -12.16
N LYS A 223 -11.60 -0.06 -11.79
CA LYS A 223 -12.78 -0.79 -11.33
C LYS A 223 -12.59 -1.44 -9.96
N LEU A 224 -11.50 -1.15 -9.26
CA LEU A 224 -11.23 -1.71 -7.93
C LEU A 224 -12.10 -0.98 -6.88
N SER A 225 -13.21 -1.60 -6.45
CA SER A 225 -14.07 -0.97 -5.44
C SER A 225 -13.44 -1.01 -4.06
N LYS A 226 -13.41 0.14 -3.40
CA LYS A 226 -13.07 0.27 -1.97
C LYS A 226 -13.79 -0.76 -1.10
N GLN A 227 -15.09 -0.94 -1.34
CA GLN A 227 -15.94 -1.88 -0.63
C GLN A 227 -15.57 -3.36 -0.94
N GLN A 228 -15.01 -3.64 -2.12
CA GLN A 228 -14.53 -4.99 -2.46
C GLN A 228 -13.24 -5.33 -1.69
N ILE A 229 -12.31 -4.38 -1.59
CA ILE A 229 -11.08 -4.52 -0.77
C ILE A 229 -11.45 -4.74 0.69
N ALA A 230 -12.39 -3.93 1.21
CA ALA A 230 -12.95 -4.06 2.55
C ALA A 230 -13.51 -5.45 2.86
N ARG A 231 -14.32 -6.02 1.95
CA ARG A 231 -14.85 -7.39 2.09
C ARG A 231 -13.76 -8.45 2.00
N GLY A 232 -12.71 -8.22 1.21
CA GLY A 232 -11.55 -9.10 1.12
C GLY A 232 -10.80 -9.16 2.44
N PHE A 233 -10.64 -8.01 3.07
CA PHE A 233 -10.08 -7.84 4.40
C PHE A 233 -10.87 -8.63 5.45
N GLU A 234 -12.18 -8.41 5.57
CA GLU A 234 -13.05 -9.15 6.50
C GLU A 234 -12.94 -10.68 6.32
N ALA A 235 -12.83 -11.16 5.06
CA ALA A 235 -12.65 -12.58 4.80
C ALA A 235 -11.30 -13.14 5.27
N LEU A 236 -10.23 -12.33 5.30
CA LEU A 236 -8.94 -12.73 5.84
C LEU A 236 -8.92 -12.71 7.38
N GLU A 237 -9.68 -11.82 8.03
CA GLU A 237 -9.86 -11.84 9.49
C GLU A 237 -10.56 -13.12 9.97
N GLU A 238 -11.60 -13.55 9.25
CA GLU A 238 -12.25 -14.83 9.55
C GLU A 238 -11.30 -16.02 9.35
N LEU A 239 -10.44 -15.98 8.33
CA LEU A 239 -9.40 -17.00 8.12
C LEU A 239 -8.38 -17.02 9.26
N GLU A 240 -7.97 -15.85 9.75
CA GLU A 240 -7.06 -15.73 10.88
C GLU A 240 -7.66 -16.31 12.15
N ALA A 241 -8.91 -15.97 12.45
CA ALA A 241 -9.64 -16.53 13.58
C ALA A 241 -9.73 -18.06 13.48
N ALA A 242 -10.08 -18.58 12.30
CA ALA A 242 -10.18 -20.01 12.05
C ALA A 242 -8.84 -20.75 12.14
N LEU A 243 -7.72 -20.10 11.77
CA LEU A 243 -6.37 -20.64 11.95
C LEU A 243 -5.97 -20.74 13.44
N GLY A 244 -6.52 -19.88 14.30
CA GLY A 244 -6.32 -19.92 15.74
C GLY A 244 -7.17 -20.96 16.49
N GLU A 245 -8.18 -21.56 15.86
CA GLU A 245 -9.07 -22.53 16.49
C GLU A 245 -8.38 -23.87 16.81
N GLN A 246 -8.80 -24.54 17.89
CA GLN A 246 -8.38 -25.91 18.22
C GLN A 246 -9.59 -26.85 18.41
N PRO A 247 -9.72 -27.95 17.63
CA PRO A 247 -8.86 -28.35 16.52
C PRO A 247 -9.12 -27.50 15.26
N CYS A 248 -8.05 -27.02 14.62
CA CYS A 248 -8.13 -26.32 13.35
C CYS A 248 -8.65 -27.26 12.25
N ARG A 249 -9.84 -26.96 11.70
CA ARG A 249 -10.50 -27.81 10.69
C ARG A 249 -10.11 -27.38 9.28
N MET A 250 -9.35 -28.20 8.58
CA MET A 250 -8.97 -27.95 7.18
C MET A 250 -10.18 -27.71 6.26
N SER A 251 -11.30 -28.37 6.53
CA SER A 251 -12.55 -28.17 5.79
C SER A 251 -13.09 -26.74 5.90
N HIS A 252 -12.94 -26.13 7.07
CA HIS A 252 -13.40 -24.77 7.36
C HIS A 252 -12.48 -23.75 6.67
N LEU A 253 -11.16 -23.94 6.76
CA LEU A 253 -10.18 -23.11 6.05
C LEU A 253 -10.37 -23.14 4.53
N GLU A 254 -10.67 -24.31 3.94
CA GLU A 254 -10.97 -24.41 2.51
C GLU A 254 -12.22 -23.62 2.11
N GLU A 255 -13.24 -23.59 2.96
CA GLU A 255 -14.48 -22.83 2.74
C GLU A 255 -14.21 -21.32 2.81
N LEU A 256 -13.55 -20.86 3.86
CA LEU A 256 -13.17 -19.46 4.03
C LEU A 256 -12.19 -18.99 2.93
N SER A 257 -11.25 -19.84 2.53
CA SER A 257 -10.35 -19.58 1.39
C SER A 257 -11.13 -19.48 0.08
N SER A 258 -12.15 -20.33 -0.12
CA SER A 258 -13.04 -20.25 -1.28
C SER A 258 -13.84 -18.94 -1.27
N ARG A 259 -14.30 -18.49 -0.11
CA ARG A 259 -14.98 -17.20 0.07
C ARG A 259 -14.04 -16.04 -0.26
N PHE A 260 -12.81 -16.05 0.25
CA PHE A 260 -11.81 -15.02 -0.07
C PHE A 260 -11.54 -14.93 -1.57
N TYR A 261 -11.26 -16.05 -2.26
CA TYR A 261 -11.03 -16.03 -3.72
C TYR A 261 -12.30 -15.71 -4.54
N THR A 262 -13.48 -15.92 -3.95
CA THR A 262 -14.73 -15.47 -4.54
C THR A 262 -14.85 -13.95 -4.49
N ILE A 263 -14.42 -13.32 -3.38
CA ILE A 263 -14.42 -11.86 -3.21
C ILE A 263 -13.27 -11.23 -4.00
N VAL A 264 -12.08 -11.82 -4.00
CA VAL A 264 -10.91 -11.29 -4.71
C VAL A 264 -10.55 -12.26 -5.83
N PRO A 265 -11.04 -12.03 -7.07
CA PRO A 265 -10.73 -12.86 -8.23
C PRO A 265 -9.23 -13.09 -8.46
N HIS A 266 -8.79 -14.32 -8.24
CA HIS A 266 -7.43 -14.75 -8.51
C HIS A 266 -7.35 -15.65 -9.74
N ASN A 267 -6.29 -15.50 -10.52
CA ASN A 267 -5.95 -16.38 -11.63
C ASN A 267 -4.94 -17.45 -11.18
N PHE A 268 -5.43 -18.69 -11.07
CA PHE A 268 -4.62 -19.88 -10.76
C PHE A 268 -4.35 -20.77 -11.98
N GLY A 269 -4.60 -20.27 -13.20
CA GLY A 269 -4.63 -21.10 -14.40
C GLY A 269 -5.56 -22.31 -14.20
N ARG A 270 -5.16 -23.50 -14.66
CA ARG A 270 -5.93 -24.74 -14.48
C ARG A 270 -5.73 -25.44 -13.13
N ALA A 271 -4.80 -24.95 -12.30
CA ALA A 271 -4.53 -25.52 -10.99
C ALA A 271 -5.68 -25.27 -10.00
N ARG A 272 -5.80 -26.17 -9.01
CA ARG A 272 -6.71 -25.98 -7.88
C ARG A 272 -6.25 -24.75 -7.08
N PRO A 273 -7.14 -23.79 -6.74
CA PRO A 273 -6.76 -22.68 -5.87
C PRO A 273 -6.23 -23.21 -4.53
N PRO A 274 -5.10 -22.70 -4.02
CA PRO A 274 -4.48 -23.21 -2.80
C PRO A 274 -5.26 -22.75 -1.56
N PRO A 275 -5.56 -23.64 -0.59
CA PRO A 275 -6.14 -23.21 0.68
C PRO A 275 -5.17 -22.32 1.45
N ILE A 276 -5.68 -21.27 2.07
CA ILE A 276 -4.94 -20.39 2.97
C ILE A 276 -4.95 -21.08 4.34
N ASN A 277 -3.90 -21.87 4.60
CA ASN A 277 -3.83 -22.77 5.75
C ASN A 277 -2.58 -22.59 6.61
N SER A 278 -1.83 -21.52 6.40
CA SER A 278 -0.67 -21.18 7.21
C SER A 278 -0.64 -19.67 7.49
N PRO A 279 -0.05 -19.24 8.61
CA PRO A 279 0.14 -17.82 8.92
C PRO A 279 0.89 -17.06 7.82
N GLU A 280 1.85 -17.71 7.16
CA GLU A 280 2.66 -17.12 6.08
C GLU A 280 1.81 -16.84 4.84
N LEU A 281 0.95 -17.78 4.43
CA LEU A 281 0.04 -17.58 3.31
C LEU A 281 -1.01 -16.53 3.62
N LEU A 282 -1.55 -16.52 4.84
CA LEU A 282 -2.48 -15.49 5.29
C LEU A 282 -1.84 -14.10 5.22
N ARG A 283 -0.62 -13.96 5.75
CA ARG A 283 0.15 -12.71 5.70
C ARG A 283 0.38 -12.24 4.26
N ALA A 284 0.84 -13.14 3.38
CA ALA A 284 1.03 -12.80 1.97
C ALA A 284 -0.27 -12.30 1.29
N LYS A 285 -1.44 -12.78 1.70
CA LYS A 285 -2.73 -12.28 1.20
C LYS A 285 -3.17 -10.97 1.84
N LYS A 286 -2.82 -10.73 3.11
CA LYS A 286 -3.00 -9.43 3.77
C LYS A 286 -2.14 -8.37 3.08
N ASP A 287 -0.85 -8.64 2.86
CA ASP A 287 0.09 -7.75 2.16
C ASP A 287 -0.40 -7.42 0.73
N MET A 288 -0.94 -8.40 0.02
CA MET A 288 -1.54 -8.20 -1.30
C MET A 288 -2.72 -7.20 -1.25
N LEU A 289 -3.63 -7.32 -0.28
CA LEU A 289 -4.75 -6.39 -0.15
C LEU A 289 -4.30 -4.99 0.26
N LEU A 290 -3.21 -4.86 1.01
CA LEU A 290 -2.61 -3.55 1.33
C LEU A 290 -2.09 -2.86 0.07
N VAL A 291 -1.38 -3.59 -0.81
CA VAL A 291 -0.95 -3.03 -2.10
C VAL A 291 -2.15 -2.65 -2.97
N LEU A 292 -3.22 -3.45 -2.98
CA LEU A 292 -4.45 -3.09 -3.69
C LEU A 292 -5.09 -1.80 -3.16
N ALA A 293 -5.12 -1.61 -1.84
CA ALA A 293 -5.64 -0.39 -1.23
C ALA A 293 -4.81 0.84 -1.65
N ASP A 294 -3.49 0.70 -1.77
CA ASP A 294 -2.60 1.79 -2.18
C ASP A 294 -2.72 2.13 -3.67
N ILE A 295 -2.92 1.12 -4.51
CA ILE A 295 -3.26 1.32 -5.93
C ILE A 295 -4.59 2.07 -6.05
N GLU A 296 -5.60 1.69 -5.27
CA GLU A 296 -6.90 2.36 -5.24
C GLU A 296 -6.75 3.83 -4.82
N VAL A 297 -5.96 4.13 -3.79
CA VAL A 297 -5.65 5.51 -3.39
C VAL A 297 -5.04 6.29 -4.55
N ALA A 298 -4.02 5.74 -5.22
CA ALA A 298 -3.36 6.41 -6.34
C ALA A 298 -4.33 6.73 -7.48
N GLN A 299 -5.28 5.83 -7.77
CA GLN A 299 -6.31 6.05 -8.80
C GLN A 299 -7.37 7.06 -8.37
N SER A 300 -7.83 6.97 -7.11
CA SER A 300 -8.74 7.93 -6.51
C SER A 300 -8.15 9.35 -6.53
N LEU A 301 -6.82 9.49 -6.39
CA LEU A 301 -6.14 10.78 -6.57
C LEU A 301 -6.28 11.26 -8.02
N GLN A 302 -5.95 10.42 -9.01
CA GLN A 302 -6.04 10.80 -10.43
C GLN A 302 -7.47 11.15 -10.90
N ALA A 303 -8.49 10.55 -10.26
CA ALA A 303 -9.90 10.85 -10.57
C ALA A 303 -10.37 12.23 -10.08
N GLN A 304 -9.63 12.89 -9.17
CA GLN A 304 -9.97 14.22 -8.64
C GLN A 304 -9.59 15.38 -9.57
N LYS A 305 -9.16 15.10 -10.80
CA LYS A 305 -8.88 16.14 -11.81
C LYS A 305 -10.20 16.83 -12.20
N VAL A 306 -10.49 17.96 -11.55
CA VAL A 306 -11.61 18.84 -11.90
C VAL A 306 -11.16 19.73 -13.06
N GLU A 307 -11.88 19.68 -14.20
CA GLU A 307 -11.59 20.59 -15.31
C GLU A 307 -12.84 21.40 -15.70
N GLU A 308 -12.91 22.64 -15.20
CA GLU A 308 -13.80 23.71 -15.71
C GLU A 308 -13.01 25.02 -15.96
N GLU A 309 -11.78 24.94 -16.47
CA GLU A 309 -10.97 26.12 -16.82
C GLU A 309 -10.48 26.10 -18.29
N GLU A 310 -10.25 27.30 -18.86
CA GLU A 310 -9.79 27.49 -20.25
C GLU A 310 -8.28 27.22 -20.43
N GLU A 311 -7.48 27.48 -19.39
CA GLU A 311 -6.06 27.09 -19.30
C GLU A 311 -5.91 26.01 -18.24
N VAL A 312 -5.23 24.91 -18.59
CA VAL A 312 -5.09 23.75 -17.70
C VAL A 312 -3.60 23.41 -17.56
N ALA A 313 -3.16 23.11 -16.34
CA ALA A 313 -1.79 22.68 -16.07
C ALA A 313 -1.45 21.37 -16.82
N HIS A 314 -0.15 21.13 -17.08
CA HIS A 314 0.28 19.88 -17.70
C HIS A 314 -0.21 18.67 -16.88
N PRO A 315 -0.64 17.55 -17.50
CA PRO A 315 -1.16 16.40 -16.75
C PRO A 315 -0.23 15.86 -15.67
N LEU A 316 1.09 15.88 -15.93
CA LEU A 316 2.10 15.49 -14.93
C LEU A 316 2.23 16.49 -13.78
N ASP A 317 2.02 17.79 -14.03
CA ASP A 317 2.00 18.79 -12.95
C ASP A 317 0.78 18.55 -12.05
N GLN A 318 -0.37 18.19 -12.63
CA GLN A 318 -1.57 17.82 -11.87
C GLN A 318 -1.32 16.56 -11.03
N ASP A 319 -0.79 15.49 -11.65
CA ASP A 319 -0.45 14.23 -10.96
C ASP A 319 0.58 14.45 -9.84
N TYR A 320 1.57 15.32 -10.08
CA TYR A 320 2.53 15.72 -9.05
C TYR A 320 1.87 16.50 -7.91
N GLY A 321 0.99 17.45 -8.22
CA GLY A 321 0.23 18.22 -7.22
C GLY A 321 -0.62 17.34 -6.30
N LEU A 322 -1.17 16.24 -6.84
CA LEU A 322 -1.94 15.26 -6.07
C LEU A 322 -1.10 14.55 -4.99
N LEU A 323 0.22 14.51 -5.12
CA LEU A 323 1.09 13.91 -4.09
C LEU A 323 1.12 14.74 -2.80
N CYS A 324 0.82 16.06 -2.83
CA CYS A 324 1.06 16.98 -1.70
C CYS A 324 2.45 16.78 -1.07
N CYS A 325 3.45 16.60 -1.93
CA CYS A 325 4.81 16.28 -1.56
C CYS A 325 5.77 17.00 -2.49
N GLN A 326 6.66 17.79 -1.92
CA GLN A 326 7.74 18.42 -2.68
C GLN A 326 8.88 17.43 -2.88
N LEU A 327 9.26 17.23 -4.15
CA LEU A 327 10.42 16.45 -4.56
C LEU A 327 11.46 17.39 -5.17
N THR A 328 12.66 17.41 -4.59
CA THR A 328 13.79 18.18 -5.12
C THR A 328 14.88 17.24 -5.59
N LEU A 329 15.16 17.22 -6.90
CA LEU A 329 16.20 16.37 -7.47
C LEU A 329 17.58 16.81 -6.96
N LEU A 330 18.37 15.87 -6.45
CA LEU A 330 19.72 16.12 -6.00
C LEU A 330 20.71 16.12 -7.16
N GLU A 331 21.60 17.12 -7.16
CA GLU A 331 22.73 17.14 -8.09
C GLU A 331 23.75 16.06 -7.71
N PRO A 332 24.32 15.31 -8.68
CA PRO A 332 25.34 14.30 -8.41
C PRO A 332 26.57 14.82 -7.68
N THR A 333 26.88 16.11 -7.79
CA THR A 333 28.01 16.79 -7.14
C THR A 333 27.73 17.22 -5.70
N SER A 334 26.47 17.15 -5.24
CA SER A 334 26.10 17.52 -3.87
C SER A 334 26.68 16.54 -2.84
N ARG A 335 26.92 17.04 -1.62
CA ARG A 335 27.44 16.21 -0.51
C ARG A 335 26.45 15.11 -0.15
N GLU A 336 25.17 15.44 -0.11
CA GLU A 336 24.06 14.55 0.20
C GLU A 336 23.97 13.40 -0.82
N TYR A 337 24.14 13.70 -2.11
CA TYR A 337 24.18 12.66 -3.14
C TYR A 337 25.36 11.71 -2.93
N GLN A 338 26.57 12.24 -2.67
CA GLN A 338 27.76 11.41 -2.43
C GLN A 338 27.65 10.54 -1.19
N LEU A 339 27.04 11.07 -0.11
CA LEU A 339 26.76 10.34 1.12
C LEU A 339 25.84 9.14 0.86
N ILE A 340 24.75 9.34 0.11
CA ILE A 340 23.79 8.28 -0.23
C ILE A 340 24.41 7.29 -1.23
N LEU A 341 25.18 7.78 -2.20
CA LEU A 341 25.91 6.95 -3.15
C LEU A 341 26.85 5.98 -2.43
N ASN A 342 27.62 6.48 -1.46
CA ASN A 342 28.48 5.62 -0.66
C ASN A 342 27.65 4.68 0.23
N TYR A 343 26.57 5.13 0.87
CA TYR A 343 25.70 4.26 1.67
C TYR A 343 25.16 3.06 0.85
N VAL A 344 24.70 3.32 -0.39
CA VAL A 344 24.25 2.27 -1.33
C VAL A 344 25.40 1.33 -1.67
N ALA A 345 26.59 1.86 -2.00
CA ALA A 345 27.74 1.07 -2.42
C ALA A 345 28.30 0.17 -1.32
N GLN A 346 28.23 0.59 -0.06
CA GLN A 346 28.85 -0.13 1.05
C GLN A 346 27.91 -1.18 1.67
N THR A 347 26.60 -0.95 1.63
CA THR A 347 25.61 -1.81 2.31
C THR A 347 24.68 -2.57 1.36
N GLY A 348 24.82 -2.34 0.05
CA GLY A 348 24.03 -2.95 -1.01
C GLY A 348 24.76 -4.04 -1.79
N GLY A 349 24.05 -4.58 -2.79
CA GLY A 349 24.64 -5.35 -3.89
C GLY A 349 25.07 -4.44 -5.05
N GLN A 350 25.34 -5.03 -6.22
CA GLN A 350 25.60 -4.27 -7.45
C GLN A 350 24.31 -3.61 -7.95
N VAL A 351 23.98 -2.44 -7.43
CA VAL A 351 22.85 -1.61 -7.87
C VAL A 351 23.34 -0.24 -8.34
N HIS A 352 22.70 0.32 -9.35
CA HIS A 352 23.07 1.62 -9.91
C HIS A 352 22.03 2.68 -9.55
N ILE A 353 22.47 3.77 -8.92
CA ILE A 353 21.62 4.94 -8.67
C ILE A 353 21.35 5.65 -9.99
N LEU A 354 20.07 5.86 -10.28
CA LEU A 354 19.62 6.66 -11.41
C LEU A 354 19.38 8.10 -10.99
N ASN A 355 18.61 8.30 -9.91
CA ASN A 355 18.21 9.62 -9.42
C ASN A 355 17.97 9.55 -7.90
N ILE A 356 18.12 10.70 -7.23
CA ILE A 356 17.79 10.86 -5.80
C ILE A 356 16.99 12.14 -5.65
N TRP A 357 15.84 12.07 -4.99
CA TRP A 357 15.05 13.24 -4.62
C TRP A 357 15.06 13.44 -3.12
N MET A 358 15.26 14.68 -2.66
CA MET A 358 14.84 15.09 -1.33
C MET A 358 13.32 15.11 -1.27
N VAL A 359 12.77 14.62 -0.17
CA VAL A 359 11.34 14.48 0.07
C VAL A 359 10.93 15.41 1.21
N ALA A 360 9.94 16.26 0.94
CA ALA A 360 9.29 17.09 1.94
C ALA A 360 7.77 16.97 1.77
N ARG A 361 7.14 16.23 2.69
CA ARG A 361 5.70 15.97 2.68
C ARG A 361 4.97 16.98 3.55
N GLU A 362 3.79 17.39 3.09
CA GLU A 362 2.93 18.30 3.84
C GLU A 362 2.52 17.67 5.19
N GLY A 363 2.74 18.36 6.30
CA GLY A 363 2.35 17.91 7.65
C GLY A 363 3.32 16.94 8.35
N GLU A 364 4.29 16.36 7.63
CA GLU A 364 5.18 15.33 8.20
C GLU A 364 6.18 15.94 9.20
N ASP A 365 6.63 17.17 8.95
CA ASP A 365 7.54 17.90 9.83
C ASP A 365 6.91 18.16 11.21
N GLU A 366 5.66 18.63 11.24
CA GLU A 366 4.93 18.93 12.47
C GLU A 366 4.69 17.67 13.32
N LEU A 367 4.36 16.55 12.66
CA LEU A 367 4.16 15.27 13.35
C LEU A 367 5.49 14.73 13.91
N PHE A 368 6.57 14.85 13.16
CA PHE A 368 7.88 14.34 13.55
C PHE A 368 8.52 15.14 14.70
N GLN A 369 8.23 16.45 14.80
CA GLN A 369 8.66 17.31 15.91
C GLN A 369 8.19 16.82 17.29
N ALA A 370 7.12 16.02 17.38
CA ALA A 370 6.70 15.40 18.64
C ALA A 370 7.82 14.56 19.28
N HIS A 371 8.76 14.07 18.47
CA HIS A 371 9.85 13.19 18.87
C HIS A 371 11.19 13.92 19.02
N ASP A 372 11.21 15.25 19.03
CA ASP A 372 12.41 16.08 19.15
C ASP A 372 13.27 15.82 20.39
N HIS A 373 12.63 15.29 21.43
CA HIS A 373 13.24 14.88 22.69
C HIS A 373 13.94 13.52 22.60
N LEU A 374 13.61 12.70 21.59
CA LEU A 374 14.27 11.43 21.35
C LEU A 374 15.64 11.65 20.70
N GLU A 375 16.65 11.08 21.35
CA GLU A 375 18.00 10.96 20.82
C GLU A 375 18.11 9.72 19.90
N HIS A 376 19.32 9.42 19.42
CA HIS A 376 19.60 8.27 18.54
C HIS A 376 18.77 8.22 17.25
N ARG A 377 18.98 9.22 16.40
CA ARG A 377 18.36 9.26 15.07
C ARG A 377 19.25 8.60 14.03
N ARG A 378 18.65 7.81 13.15
CA ARG A 378 19.35 7.15 12.04
C ARG A 378 18.64 7.38 10.73
N LEU A 379 19.42 7.46 9.65
CA LEU A 379 18.90 7.40 8.29
C LEU A 379 18.90 5.94 7.84
N LEU A 380 17.72 5.37 7.65
CA LEU A 380 17.54 3.93 7.39
C LEU A 380 16.75 3.67 6.11
N TRP A 381 17.01 2.52 5.50
CA TRP A 381 16.41 2.08 4.24
C TRP A 381 15.02 1.47 4.46
N HIS A 382 14.07 1.83 3.60
CA HIS A 382 12.78 1.17 3.45
C HIS A 382 12.53 0.85 1.98
N GLY A 383 12.51 -0.43 1.62
CA GLY A 383 12.23 -0.88 0.26
C GLY A 383 10.77 -1.23 0.09
N THR A 384 10.22 -0.95 -1.09
CA THR A 384 8.79 -1.13 -1.34
C THR A 384 8.48 -1.43 -2.81
N ASN A 385 7.24 -1.79 -3.09
CA ASN A 385 6.73 -1.93 -4.45
C ASN A 385 6.58 -0.55 -5.11
N VAL A 386 7.03 -0.38 -6.34
CA VAL A 386 6.82 0.86 -7.12
C VAL A 386 5.32 1.26 -7.15
N ALA A 387 4.42 0.27 -7.11
CA ALA A 387 2.97 0.45 -7.08
C ALA A 387 2.41 1.21 -5.88
N VAL A 388 3.16 1.31 -4.78
CA VAL A 388 2.66 1.98 -3.56
C VAL A 388 3.35 3.30 -3.29
N VAL A 389 4.33 3.71 -4.13
CA VAL A 389 5.11 4.93 -3.88
C VAL A 389 4.26 6.19 -3.89
N ALA A 390 3.29 6.31 -4.81
CA ALA A 390 2.38 7.46 -4.84
C ALA A 390 1.58 7.58 -3.53
N ALA A 391 1.07 6.45 -3.01
CA ALA A 391 0.35 6.42 -1.74
C ALA A 391 1.24 6.76 -0.54
N ILE A 392 2.51 6.31 -0.53
CA ILE A 392 3.47 6.62 0.54
C ILE A 392 3.86 8.10 0.51
N LEU A 393 4.14 8.66 -0.68
CA LEU A 393 4.46 10.08 -0.85
C LEU A 393 3.30 10.98 -0.41
N ARG A 394 2.05 10.54 -0.63
CA ARG A 394 0.87 11.27 -0.16
C ARG A 394 0.65 11.12 1.34
N ASN A 395 0.59 9.89 1.85
CA ASN A 395 -0.02 9.62 3.16
C ASN A 395 0.96 9.29 4.27
N GLY A 396 2.11 8.69 4.00
CA GLY A 396 2.89 8.10 5.10
C GLY A 396 3.52 6.78 4.74
N LEU A 397 4.65 6.48 5.38
CA LEU A 397 4.84 5.11 5.84
C LEU A 397 3.82 4.87 6.97
N ARG A 398 3.01 3.81 6.84
CA ARG A 398 1.90 3.52 7.75
C ARG A 398 2.07 2.18 8.43
N ILE A 399 1.62 2.08 9.67
CA ILE A 399 1.50 0.81 10.40
C ILE A 399 0.14 0.23 10.07
N MET A 400 0.08 -0.57 9.02
CA MET A 400 -1.18 -1.19 8.60
C MET A 400 -1.62 -2.21 9.67
N PRO A 401 -2.90 -2.35 10.06
CA PRO A 401 -3.20 -3.08 11.29
C PRO A 401 -3.03 -4.57 11.31
N HIS A 402 -2.87 -5.15 10.13
CA HIS A 402 -2.50 -6.53 9.95
C HIS A 402 -1.09 -6.67 9.34
N SER A 403 -0.37 -5.55 9.21
CA SER A 403 1.07 -5.59 9.00
C SER A 403 1.68 -6.35 10.17
N GLY A 404 2.60 -7.21 9.84
CA GLY A 404 3.22 -8.10 10.78
C GLY A 404 4.45 -8.68 10.13
N GLY A 405 5.40 -9.05 10.95
CA GLY A 405 6.62 -9.63 10.44
C GLY A 405 7.26 -10.44 11.53
N ARG A 406 8.58 -10.52 11.45
CA ARG A 406 9.39 -11.23 12.42
C ARG A 406 9.44 -10.52 13.77
N VAL A 407 9.04 -9.25 13.81
CA VAL A 407 9.14 -8.37 14.99
C VAL A 407 7.82 -7.62 15.22
N GLY A 408 6.71 -8.24 14.80
CA GLY A 408 5.37 -7.71 15.03
C GLY A 408 4.95 -6.61 14.06
N LYS A 409 4.05 -5.75 14.52
CA LYS A 409 3.30 -4.76 13.74
C LYS A 409 3.89 -3.38 13.94
N GLY A 410 4.75 -2.96 13.01
CA GLY A 410 5.41 -1.66 13.04
C GLY A 410 5.96 -1.31 11.67
N ILE A 411 6.66 -0.17 11.57
CA ILE A 411 7.36 0.21 10.35
C ILE A 411 8.76 -0.39 10.41
N TYR A 412 9.10 -1.19 9.40
CA TYR A 412 10.38 -1.89 9.31
C TYR A 412 11.37 -1.07 8.49
N PHE A 413 12.57 -0.92 9.04
CA PHE A 413 13.71 -0.32 8.38
C PHE A 413 14.94 -1.23 8.48
N ALA A 414 15.90 -1.02 7.58
CA ALA A 414 17.19 -1.70 7.63
C ALA A 414 18.34 -0.69 7.50
N SER A 415 19.44 -0.96 8.19
CA SER A 415 20.72 -0.28 7.96
C SER A 415 21.41 -0.80 6.69
N GLU A 416 21.10 -2.02 6.26
CA GLU A 416 21.69 -2.60 5.05
C GLU A 416 20.77 -2.43 3.83
N ASN A 417 21.23 -1.72 2.80
CA ASN A 417 20.47 -1.52 1.55
C ASN A 417 20.03 -2.84 0.92
N SER A 418 20.89 -3.86 0.93
CA SER A 418 20.59 -5.18 0.37
C SER A 418 19.37 -5.87 1.03
N LYS A 419 19.13 -5.64 2.32
CA LYS A 419 17.97 -6.18 3.04
C LYS A 419 16.68 -5.53 2.56
N SER A 420 16.64 -4.20 2.52
CA SER A 420 15.47 -3.45 2.06
C SER A 420 15.21 -3.66 0.56
N ALA A 421 16.26 -3.86 -0.25
CA ALA A 421 16.16 -4.20 -1.67
C ALA A 421 15.34 -5.49 -1.94
N CYS A 422 15.32 -6.45 -1.01
CA CYS A 422 14.52 -7.68 -1.16
C CYS A 422 13.00 -7.42 -1.20
N TYR A 423 12.55 -6.25 -0.73
CA TYR A 423 11.15 -5.84 -0.74
C TYR A 423 10.80 -4.98 -1.97
N VAL A 424 11.78 -4.70 -2.82
CA VAL A 424 11.59 -3.89 -4.03
C VAL A 424 11.05 -4.75 -5.16
N HIS A 425 9.82 -4.47 -5.56
CA HIS A 425 9.25 -5.01 -6.79
C HIS A 425 9.55 -4.06 -7.95
N CYS A 426 10.52 -4.44 -8.76
CA CYS A 426 10.99 -3.64 -9.89
C CYS A 426 10.01 -3.66 -11.06
N THR A 427 10.13 -2.65 -11.91
CA THR A 427 9.56 -2.65 -13.27
C THR A 427 10.20 -3.73 -14.14
N SER A 428 9.63 -3.96 -15.33
CA SER A 428 10.20 -4.84 -16.36
C SER A 428 11.63 -4.45 -16.80
N GLN A 429 12.02 -3.18 -16.63
CA GLN A 429 13.35 -2.66 -16.90
C GLN A 429 14.30 -2.72 -15.69
N ARG A 430 13.93 -3.47 -14.64
CA ARG A 430 14.67 -3.58 -13.36
C ARG A 430 14.89 -2.24 -12.65
N VAL A 431 14.01 -1.27 -12.88
CA VAL A 431 14.00 -0.01 -12.12
C VAL A 431 13.12 -0.21 -10.89
N GLY A 432 13.63 0.15 -9.72
CA GLY A 432 12.92 0.13 -8.44
C GLY A 432 13.14 1.42 -7.65
N LEU A 433 12.37 1.57 -6.57
CA LEU A 433 12.36 2.76 -5.72
C LEU A 433 12.52 2.34 -4.25
N MET A 434 13.34 3.08 -3.50
CA MET A 434 13.56 2.87 -2.09
C MET A 434 13.57 4.21 -1.36
N PHE A 435 13.09 4.22 -0.12
CA PHE A 435 13.13 5.40 0.74
C PHE A 435 14.33 5.35 1.69
N LEU A 436 14.91 6.52 1.95
CA LEU A 436 15.76 6.77 3.11
C LEU A 436 14.99 7.67 4.07
N THR A 437 14.83 7.17 5.29
CA THR A 437 13.93 7.75 6.28
C THR A 437 14.73 8.08 7.53
N GLU A 438 14.59 9.29 8.05
CA GLU A 438 15.09 9.61 9.38
C GLU A 438 14.17 8.97 10.42
N VAL A 439 14.73 8.14 11.28
CA VAL A 439 13.99 7.41 12.30
C VAL A 439 14.49 7.81 13.67
N ALA A 440 13.60 8.33 14.51
CA ALA A 440 13.88 8.68 15.90
C ALA A 440 13.76 7.42 16.77
N LEU A 441 14.86 6.70 16.94
CA LEU A 441 14.86 5.39 17.61
C LEU A 441 14.82 5.50 19.13
N GLY A 442 15.29 6.62 19.72
CA GLY A 442 15.36 6.77 21.17
C GLY A 442 16.17 5.65 21.82
N LYS A 443 15.60 5.02 22.83
CA LYS A 443 16.17 3.85 23.51
C LYS A 443 15.63 2.56 22.88
N PRO A 444 16.45 1.79 22.15
CA PRO A 444 15.99 0.56 21.48
C PRO A 444 15.93 -0.64 22.44
N TYR A 445 14.85 -1.42 22.36
CA TYR A 445 14.76 -2.76 22.94
C TYR A 445 15.38 -3.78 21.99
N ARG A 446 16.43 -4.48 22.42
CA ARG A 446 17.22 -5.37 21.57
C ARG A 446 16.73 -6.81 21.68
N ILE A 447 16.50 -7.45 20.53
CA ILE A 447 16.10 -8.87 20.44
C ILE A 447 17.02 -9.64 19.48
N THR A 448 17.09 -10.97 19.66
CA THR A 448 17.86 -11.89 18.79
C THR A 448 17.01 -13.05 18.25
N HIS A 449 15.72 -13.05 18.56
CA HIS A 449 14.74 -14.04 18.12
C HIS A 449 13.47 -13.35 17.63
N ASP A 450 12.72 -14.03 16.77
CA ASP A 450 11.49 -13.51 16.19
C ASP A 450 10.44 -13.30 17.30
N GLU A 451 9.83 -12.11 17.32
CA GLU A 451 8.78 -11.68 18.25
C GLU A 451 7.58 -11.15 17.43
N PRO A 452 6.84 -12.02 16.73
CA PRO A 452 5.83 -11.64 15.74
C PRO A 452 4.56 -11.02 16.35
N THR A 453 4.42 -11.02 17.67
CA THR A 453 3.24 -10.51 18.40
C THR A 453 3.41 -9.09 18.91
N LEU A 454 4.60 -8.49 18.77
CA LEU A 454 4.85 -7.12 19.22
C LEU A 454 3.93 -6.12 18.51
N GLN A 455 3.34 -5.20 19.28
CA GLN A 455 2.54 -4.09 18.77
C GLN A 455 3.03 -2.73 19.28
N GLN A 456 3.96 -2.75 20.23
CA GLN A 456 4.67 -1.60 20.78
C GLN A 456 5.98 -2.10 21.41
N PRO A 457 7.00 -1.23 21.61
CA PRO A 457 8.16 -1.59 22.41
C PRO A 457 7.75 -1.88 23.87
N PRO A 458 8.52 -2.70 24.60
CA PRO A 458 8.32 -2.85 26.04
C PRO A 458 8.47 -1.52 26.80
N ASP A 459 7.87 -1.45 27.99
CA ASP A 459 7.91 -0.24 28.82
C ASP A 459 9.35 0.28 29.04
N GLY A 460 9.55 1.58 28.80
CA GLY A 460 10.85 2.25 28.93
C GLY A 460 11.78 2.10 27.73
N TYR A 461 11.24 1.72 26.57
CA TYR A 461 11.90 1.72 25.26
C TYR A 461 11.02 2.42 24.23
N ASP A 462 11.65 3.00 23.21
CA ASP A 462 10.99 3.81 22.17
C ASP A 462 10.94 3.09 20.81
N SER A 463 11.78 2.08 20.63
CA SER A 463 11.89 1.28 19.40
C SER A 463 12.31 -0.16 19.70
N VAL A 464 12.24 -1.04 18.70
CA VAL A 464 12.79 -2.40 18.78
C VAL A 464 13.88 -2.56 17.72
N LEU A 465 15.00 -3.13 18.13
CA LEU A 465 16.10 -3.50 17.24
C LEU A 465 16.27 -5.01 17.27
N ALA A 466 15.93 -5.66 16.17
CA ALA A 466 16.30 -7.05 15.95
C ALA A 466 17.75 -7.10 15.49
N CYS A 467 18.64 -7.53 16.38
CA CYS A 467 20.08 -7.48 16.16
C CYS A 467 20.53 -8.55 15.16
N GLY A 468 21.08 -8.11 14.02
CA GLY A 468 21.66 -8.98 13.01
C GLY A 468 23.00 -9.58 13.41
N ARG A 469 23.38 -10.65 12.73
CA ARG A 469 24.75 -11.20 12.74
C ARG A 469 25.74 -10.27 12.05
N THR A 470 25.26 -9.37 11.20
CA THR A 470 26.02 -8.29 10.57
C THR A 470 25.39 -6.94 10.86
N GLU A 471 26.24 -5.90 10.90
CA GLU A 471 25.83 -4.50 10.97
C GLU A 471 26.88 -3.67 10.21
N PRO A 472 26.49 -2.65 9.41
CA PRO A 472 27.43 -1.67 8.87
C PRO A 472 28.26 -1.08 10.00
N GLY A 473 29.59 -1.08 9.85
CA GLY A 473 30.60 -0.82 10.90
C GLY A 473 30.23 0.20 11.98
N GLU A 474 29.42 -0.24 12.96
CA GLU A 474 28.94 0.58 14.06
C GLU A 474 30.11 1.01 14.94
N CYS A 475 30.03 2.25 15.42
CA CYS A 475 30.93 2.75 16.44
C CYS A 475 30.84 1.86 17.69
N GLY A 476 31.96 1.23 18.07
CA GLY A 476 32.07 0.37 19.26
C GLY A 476 31.85 1.07 20.62
N VAL A 477 31.18 2.22 20.66
CA VAL A 477 30.95 3.00 21.88
C VAL A 477 29.88 2.37 22.77
N TRP A 478 28.94 1.59 22.23
CA TRP A 478 27.75 1.17 23.00
C TRP A 478 27.62 -0.34 23.26
N ALA A 479 28.47 -1.18 22.67
CA ALA A 479 28.52 -2.60 23.06
C ALA A 479 29.00 -2.81 24.52
N ALA A 480 29.60 -1.78 25.14
CA ALA A 480 30.26 -1.88 26.44
C ALA A 480 29.43 -1.40 27.65
N SER A 481 28.32 -0.67 27.50
CA SER A 481 27.67 -0.01 28.65
C SER A 481 26.40 -0.67 29.19
N CYS A 482 25.93 -1.78 28.62
CA CYS A 482 24.75 -2.49 29.11
C CYS A 482 24.99 -4.01 29.17
N GLY A 483 25.91 -4.44 30.03
CA GLY A 483 26.07 -5.83 30.46
C GLY A 483 26.30 -5.92 31.97
N PRO A 484 25.70 -6.87 32.69
CA PRO A 484 25.81 -6.97 34.15
C PRO A 484 27.10 -7.72 34.55
N SER A 485 28.27 -7.20 34.17
CA SER A 485 29.54 -7.54 34.83
C SER A 485 30.67 -6.73 34.21
N GLY A 486 31.17 -5.74 34.95
CA GLY A 486 32.36 -4.99 34.58
C GLY A 486 33.58 -5.91 34.46
N LEU A 487 34.05 -6.11 33.23
CA LEU A 487 35.41 -6.61 32.97
C LEU A 487 35.84 -6.13 31.57
N THR A 488 36.66 -5.09 31.56
CA THR A 488 37.40 -4.62 30.37
C THR A 488 38.57 -5.56 30.09
N LEU A 489 38.56 -6.22 28.93
CA LEU A 489 39.74 -6.87 28.36
C LEU A 489 40.26 -6.02 27.21
N ALA A 490 41.41 -5.39 27.43
CA ALA A 490 42.20 -4.74 26.41
C ALA A 490 43.08 -5.77 25.69
N GLY A 491 43.12 -5.74 24.36
CA GLY A 491 44.16 -6.40 23.57
C GLY A 491 43.66 -7.23 22.40
N SER A 492 43.29 -6.57 21.30
CA SER A 492 43.36 -7.14 19.96
C SER A 492 43.41 -6.01 18.95
N SER A 493 44.35 -6.10 18.00
CA SER A 493 44.54 -5.18 16.87
C SER A 493 43.21 -4.88 16.18
N HIS A 494 42.66 -3.69 16.41
CA HIS A 494 41.35 -3.27 15.93
C HIS A 494 41.38 -3.02 14.42
N PRO A 495 40.41 -3.54 13.65
CA PRO A 495 40.07 -2.96 12.36
C PRO A 495 39.50 -1.55 12.55
N ASP A 496 39.81 -0.68 11.58
CA ASP A 496 39.39 0.70 11.30
C ASP A 496 38.27 1.30 12.20
N PRO A 497 38.50 2.43 12.91
CA PRO A 497 37.47 3.10 13.69
C PRO A 497 36.34 3.64 12.81
N ALA A 498 35.10 3.23 13.12
CA ALA A 498 33.83 3.93 12.86
C ALA A 498 33.68 4.66 11.51
N GLN A 499 32.90 4.10 10.57
CA GLN A 499 32.62 4.78 9.30
C GLN A 499 31.31 5.59 9.31
N ASP A 500 30.40 5.40 10.27
CA ASP A 500 29.15 6.19 10.31
C ASP A 500 29.43 7.70 10.31
N GLU A 501 28.75 8.43 9.41
CA GLU A 501 28.84 9.88 9.32
C GLU A 501 27.66 10.51 10.09
N GLU A 502 27.95 11.51 10.92
CA GLU A 502 26.93 12.37 11.53
C GLU A 502 26.55 13.49 10.56
N VAL A 503 25.29 13.54 10.17
CA VAL A 503 24.71 14.67 9.44
C VAL A 503 23.75 15.43 10.33
N LEU A 504 23.63 16.74 10.08
CA LEU A 504 22.65 17.59 10.74
C LEU A 504 21.43 17.73 9.84
N LEU A 505 20.31 17.15 10.24
CA LEU A 505 19.01 17.32 9.60
C LEU A 505 18.11 18.07 10.59
N ASP A 506 17.60 19.24 10.19
CA ASP A 506 16.78 20.13 11.02
C ASP A 506 17.37 20.40 12.43
N GLY A 507 18.70 20.56 12.48
CA GLY A 507 19.43 20.80 13.73
C GLY A 507 19.61 19.58 14.64
N LYS A 508 19.16 18.39 14.23
CA LYS A 508 19.37 17.13 14.94
C LYS A 508 20.50 16.34 14.32
N LYS A 509 21.29 15.67 15.16
CA LYS A 509 22.32 14.72 14.72
C LYS A 509 21.65 13.42 14.26
N VAL A 510 21.89 13.04 13.01
CA VAL A 510 21.40 11.81 12.40
C VAL A 510 22.59 11.00 11.92
N LEU A 511 22.66 9.74 12.33
CA LEU A 511 23.72 8.83 11.90
C LEU A 511 23.35 8.21 10.54
N VAL A 512 24.32 8.20 9.64
CA VAL A 512 24.21 7.59 8.31
C VAL A 512 25.35 6.59 8.15
N CYS A 513 25.01 5.33 7.87
CA CYS A 513 26.03 4.31 7.71
C CYS A 513 26.85 4.55 6.45
N GLN A 514 28.18 4.50 6.56
CA GLN A 514 29.11 4.61 5.43
C GLN A 514 30.07 3.43 5.35
N GLY A 515 29.92 2.44 6.22
CA GLY A 515 30.77 1.26 6.28
C GLY A 515 30.13 0.00 5.72
N LYS A 516 30.99 -0.96 5.35
CA LYS A 516 30.53 -2.30 4.99
C LYS A 516 29.99 -3.04 6.22
N PRO A 517 29.01 -3.94 6.04
CA PRO A 517 28.59 -4.84 7.10
C PRO A 517 29.77 -5.66 7.64
N ILE A 518 29.96 -5.64 8.95
CA ILE A 518 30.94 -6.47 9.66
C ILE A 518 30.21 -7.51 10.52
N PRO A 519 30.79 -8.70 10.76
CA PRO A 519 30.22 -9.66 11.70
C PRO A 519 30.12 -9.06 13.11
N MET A 520 29.01 -9.32 13.80
CA MET A 520 28.73 -8.87 15.16
C MET A 520 28.91 -10.05 16.13
N PRO A 521 30.05 -10.19 16.85
CA PRO A 521 30.31 -11.36 17.69
C PRO A 521 29.28 -11.56 18.80
N ALA A 522 28.71 -10.46 19.32
CA ALA A 522 27.66 -10.49 20.33
C ALA A 522 26.34 -11.10 19.84
N TYR A 523 26.10 -11.14 18.53
CA TYR A 523 24.85 -11.57 17.91
C TYR A 523 25.03 -12.72 16.93
N LYS A 524 26.16 -13.46 17.02
CA LYS A 524 26.47 -14.60 16.15
C LYS A 524 25.36 -15.67 16.10
N ASP A 525 24.63 -15.83 17.21
CA ASP A 525 23.58 -16.84 17.38
C ASP A 525 22.16 -16.27 17.12
N SER A 526 22.06 -15.02 16.67
CA SER A 526 20.78 -14.37 16.33
C SER A 526 20.05 -15.13 15.21
N SER A 527 18.72 -15.16 15.25
CA SER A 527 17.89 -15.61 14.12
C SER A 527 17.91 -14.61 12.96
N PHE A 528 18.40 -13.38 13.17
CA PHE A 528 18.49 -12.34 12.15
C PHE A 528 19.88 -12.32 11.54
N PHE A 529 19.97 -12.44 10.21
CA PHE A 529 21.25 -12.29 9.53
C PHE A 529 21.68 -10.82 9.49
N GLN A 530 20.78 -9.94 9.08
CA GLN A 530 20.94 -8.47 9.06
C GLN A 530 19.96 -7.85 10.05
N SER A 531 20.31 -6.68 10.60
CA SER A 531 19.48 -5.99 11.58
C SER A 531 18.18 -5.43 10.99
N GLU A 532 17.12 -5.44 11.80
CA GLU A 532 15.84 -4.79 11.48
C GLU A 532 15.51 -3.79 12.59
N TYR A 533 15.23 -2.55 12.19
CA TYR A 533 14.89 -1.44 13.09
C TYR A 533 13.40 -1.18 12.99
N LEU A 534 12.71 -1.15 14.13
CA LEU A 534 11.27 -1.02 14.18
C LEU A 534 10.82 0.12 15.09
N ILE A 535 9.85 0.87 14.59
CA ILE A 535 9.06 1.82 15.35
C ILE A 535 7.58 1.41 15.28
N TYR A 536 6.83 1.82 16.29
CA TYR A 536 5.42 1.44 16.47
C TYR A 536 4.50 2.66 16.49
N GLN A 537 5.02 3.83 16.15
CA GLN A 537 4.26 5.05 15.91
C GLN A 537 4.72 5.66 14.58
N GLU A 538 3.79 5.99 13.69
CA GLU A 538 4.10 6.53 12.35
C GLU A 538 4.88 7.85 12.43
N SER A 539 4.57 8.67 13.44
CA SER A 539 5.23 9.95 13.68
C SER A 539 6.70 9.84 14.11
N GLN A 540 7.21 8.64 14.46
CA GLN A 540 8.64 8.45 14.79
C GLN A 540 9.55 8.38 13.57
N CYS A 541 9.01 8.53 12.35
CA CYS A 541 9.81 8.59 11.14
C CYS A 541 9.44 9.77 10.25
N ARG A 542 10.42 10.19 9.46
CA ARG A 542 10.26 11.25 8.46
C ARG A 542 11.01 10.87 7.19
N ILE A 543 10.33 10.86 6.06
CA ILE A 543 10.95 10.50 4.79
C ILE A 543 11.86 11.65 4.38
N ARG A 544 13.14 11.37 4.15
CA ARG A 544 14.13 12.38 3.75
C ARG A 544 14.47 12.30 2.28
N TYR A 545 14.60 11.07 1.75
CA TYR A 545 14.97 10.86 0.36
C TYR A 545 14.21 9.70 -0.29
N LEU A 546 13.97 9.84 -1.60
CA LEU A 546 13.53 8.79 -2.50
C LEU A 546 14.67 8.49 -3.46
N VAL A 547 15.10 7.23 -3.52
CA VAL A 547 16.23 6.77 -4.33
C VAL A 547 15.71 5.86 -5.43
N GLN A 548 15.98 6.22 -6.68
CA GLN A 548 15.69 5.38 -7.84
C GLN A 548 16.92 4.57 -8.23
N LEU A 549 16.73 3.25 -8.28
CA LEU A 549 17.79 2.27 -8.47
C LEU A 549 17.50 1.41 -9.68
N ARG A 550 18.56 0.94 -10.34
CA ARG A 550 18.52 -0.15 -11.32
C ARG A 550 19.20 -1.39 -10.73
N PHE A 551 18.47 -2.49 -10.68
CA PHE A 551 18.85 -3.79 -10.08
C PHE A 551 19.35 -4.82 -11.10
#